data_AF-A0A3M2AZS6-F1
#
_entry.id   AF-A0A3M2AZS6-F1
#
_cell.length_a   1.000
_cell.length_b   1.000
_cell.length_c   1.000
_cell.angle_alpha   90.00
_cell.angle_beta   90.00
_cell.angle_gamma   90.00
#
_symmetry.space_group_name_H-M   'P 1'
#
loop_
_entity.id
_entity.type
_entity.pdbx_description
1 polymer ?
#
loop_
_entity_poly.entity_id
_entity_poly.type
_entity_poly.pdbx_seq_one_letter_code
_entity_poly.pdbx_strand_id
1 'polypeptide(L)'
;MRRRVVVTGIGLVTPLGLGKEAFWEGLTLPRRVVGPITRFDASGFSTRIAAEVKEFDPTQFMDRKDARRAARFIQFAIAATTLALQDAQLEITDANRERIGVLIGSGIGGIDYMDTQVRILDRQGPERISPFLPAMMISDMASGMVTIHFGIKGPNLCVVTACSTGADAIGLAMRLIQYGDAEVMLAGGTEAAIEPIGVAGFCAARALSTRNDDPEHASRPFDAERDGFVMGEGAGVLVLESLEHAQARGATIYAELLGYGMTADAYHITQPDPEGDGALRAMRNALRDAGLQPTDIDYINAHGTSTRYNDAKETLAIKRLFGEYAYRLPVSSTKSVTGHLLGAAGAVETAACILALQHQTIPPTINYEYPDPECDLDYVPNQARPANLRYVMTNSFGFGGHNSVLVLGKL
;
A
#
# COMPACT_ATOMS: atom_id res chain seq x y z
N MET A 1 -20.01 -20.45 -10.83
CA MET A 1 -19.90 -19.08 -11.36
C MET A 1 -18.97 -18.31 -10.42
N ARG A 2 -18.01 -17.54 -10.94
CA ARG A 2 -17.08 -16.75 -10.11
C ARG A 2 -17.86 -15.58 -9.51
N ARG A 3 -17.92 -15.46 -8.17
CA ARG A 3 -18.65 -14.38 -7.49
C ARG A 3 -18.01 -13.02 -7.81
N ARG A 4 -18.80 -11.95 -7.89
CA ARG A 4 -18.27 -10.59 -8.07
C ARG A 4 -17.83 -10.05 -6.71
N VAL A 5 -16.75 -9.26 -6.69
CA VAL A 5 -16.17 -8.74 -5.44
C VAL A 5 -16.15 -7.22 -5.48
N VAL A 6 -16.75 -6.61 -4.47
CA VAL A 6 -16.86 -5.15 -4.36
C VAL A 6 -16.16 -4.64 -3.11
N VAL A 7 -15.79 -3.36 -3.13
CA VAL A 7 -15.25 -2.66 -1.98
C VAL A 7 -16.36 -1.85 -1.31
N THR A 8 -16.62 -2.13 -0.04
CA THR A 8 -17.69 -1.49 0.73
C THR A 8 -17.20 -0.58 1.84
N GLY A 9 -15.92 -0.65 2.21
CA GLY A 9 -15.33 0.24 3.21
C GLY A 9 -13.83 0.45 3.00
N ILE A 10 -13.35 1.63 3.39
CA ILE A 10 -11.96 2.06 3.24
C ILE A 10 -11.47 2.62 4.57
N GLY A 11 -10.40 2.04 5.11
CA GLY A 11 -9.74 2.51 6.31
C GLY A 11 -8.26 2.77 6.08
N LEU A 12 -7.82 3.98 6.42
CA LEU A 12 -6.48 4.47 6.12
C LEU A 12 -5.84 5.11 7.34
N VAL A 13 -4.57 4.78 7.56
CA VAL A 13 -3.66 5.47 8.48
C VAL A 13 -2.44 5.84 7.65
N THR A 14 -2.26 7.13 7.37
CA THR A 14 -1.22 7.58 6.44
C THR A 14 -0.52 8.83 6.96
N PRO A 15 0.62 9.24 6.37
CA PRO A 15 1.25 10.52 6.69
C PRO A 15 0.35 11.74 6.40
N LEU A 16 -0.70 11.58 5.59
CA LEU A 16 -1.69 12.61 5.29
C LEU A 16 -2.81 12.72 6.34
N GLY A 17 -2.92 11.75 7.24
CA GLY A 17 -3.93 11.70 8.29
C GLY A 17 -4.64 10.35 8.39
N LEU A 18 -5.63 10.31 9.27
CA LEU A 18 -6.48 9.16 9.53
C LEU A 18 -7.79 9.28 8.74
N GLY A 19 -8.22 8.18 8.13
CA GLY A 19 -9.44 8.12 7.34
C GLY A 19 -9.25 8.56 5.89
N LYS A 20 -10.24 8.21 5.05
CA LYS A 20 -10.20 8.42 3.60
C LYS A 20 -10.38 9.89 3.21
N GLU A 21 -11.09 10.68 4.01
CA GLU A 21 -11.34 12.10 3.76
C GLU A 21 -10.03 12.90 3.87
N ALA A 22 -9.32 12.75 4.99
CA ALA A 22 -8.03 13.41 5.20
C ALA A 22 -7.00 12.97 4.16
N PHE A 23 -6.98 11.67 3.82
CA PHE A 23 -6.13 11.13 2.77
C PHE A 23 -6.44 11.75 1.39
N TRP A 24 -7.71 11.79 0.98
CA TRP A 24 -8.10 12.31 -0.32
C TRP A 24 -7.85 13.81 -0.46
N GLU A 25 -8.20 14.59 0.56
CA GLU A 25 -7.89 16.02 0.62
C GLU A 25 -6.38 16.24 0.53
N GLY A 26 -5.61 15.48 1.30
CA GLY A 26 -4.15 15.56 1.32
C GLY A 26 -3.49 15.16 -0.01
N LEU A 27 -4.11 14.30 -0.82
CA LEU A 27 -3.62 13.93 -2.16
C LEU A 27 -3.95 15.00 -3.22
N THR A 28 -5.16 15.55 -3.18
CA THR A 28 -5.66 16.46 -4.23
C THR A 28 -5.31 17.93 -3.98
N LEU A 29 -5.11 18.30 -2.72
CA LEU A 29 -4.49 19.55 -2.28
C LEU A 29 -3.16 19.19 -1.60
N PRO A 30 -2.14 18.83 -2.38
CA PRO A 30 -1.00 18.05 -1.92
C PRO A 30 -0.32 18.68 -0.71
N ARG A 31 -0.47 18.03 0.45
CA ARG A 31 0.26 18.38 1.67
C ARG A 31 1.65 17.75 1.61
N ARG A 32 2.67 18.55 1.87
CA ARG A 32 4.06 18.09 1.94
C ARG A 32 4.30 17.43 3.29
N VAL A 33 4.27 16.09 3.30
CA VAL A 33 4.36 15.28 4.54
C VAL A 33 5.76 14.70 4.78
N VAL A 34 6.63 14.75 3.77
CA VAL A 34 8.04 14.36 3.92
C VAL A 34 8.78 15.43 4.72
N GLY A 35 9.43 15.02 5.79
CA GLY A 35 10.21 15.91 6.67
C GLY A 35 11.32 15.17 7.40
N PRO A 36 12.04 15.85 8.30
CA PRO A 36 13.04 15.20 9.14
C PRO A 36 12.44 14.06 9.97
N ILE A 37 13.19 12.97 10.11
CA ILE A 37 12.81 11.87 11.02
C ILE A 37 12.77 12.41 12.46
N THR A 38 11.66 12.17 13.16
CA THR A 38 11.47 12.60 14.55
C THR A 38 11.40 11.45 15.54
N ARG A 39 11.25 10.21 15.04
CA ARG A 39 11.12 9.00 15.87
C ARG A 39 12.42 8.60 16.59
N PHE A 40 13.58 8.95 16.04
CA PHE A 40 14.89 8.68 16.62
C PHE A 40 15.94 9.69 16.12
N ASP A 41 17.12 9.72 16.73
CA ASP A 41 18.24 10.56 16.27
C ASP A 41 18.83 10.02 14.96
N ALA A 42 18.48 10.66 13.84
CA ALA A 42 18.94 10.31 12.51
C ALA A 42 20.25 11.03 12.10
N SER A 43 20.91 11.79 12.98
CA SER A 43 22.08 12.61 12.60
C SER A 43 23.23 11.84 11.95
N GLY A 44 23.43 10.57 12.34
CA GLY A 44 24.45 9.67 11.79
C GLY A 44 24.08 8.97 10.47
N PHE A 45 22.90 9.23 9.91
CA PHE A 45 22.38 8.53 8.73
C PHE A 45 22.56 9.35 7.44
N SER A 46 22.78 8.66 6.31
CA SER A 46 22.83 9.31 4.99
C SER A 46 21.47 9.89 4.60
N THR A 47 20.38 9.23 5.00
CA THR A 47 19.00 9.72 4.87
C THR A 47 18.44 10.01 6.25
N ARG A 48 17.91 11.22 6.42
CA ARG A 48 17.39 11.76 7.69
C ARG A 48 15.96 12.26 7.56
N ILE A 49 15.29 11.85 6.49
CA ILE A 49 13.96 12.30 6.11
C ILE A 49 13.04 11.09 5.89
N ALA A 50 11.76 11.25 6.22
CA ALA A 50 10.74 10.23 6.04
C ALA A 50 9.34 10.86 5.99
N ALA A 51 8.34 10.08 5.58
CA ALA A 51 6.92 10.41 5.69
C ALA A 51 6.32 9.67 6.90
N GLU A 52 6.39 10.30 8.07
CA GLU A 52 5.88 9.74 9.34
C GLU A 52 4.36 9.95 9.48
N VAL A 53 3.67 8.98 10.09
CA VAL A 53 2.28 9.20 10.53
C VAL A 53 2.31 10.06 11.80
N LYS A 54 1.78 11.27 11.68
CA LYS A 54 1.73 12.27 12.76
C LYS A 54 0.49 12.11 13.63
N GLU A 55 0.60 12.50 14.89
CA GLU A 55 -0.52 12.60 15.85
C GLU A 55 -1.34 11.30 16.04
N PHE A 56 -0.73 10.15 15.80
CA PHE A 56 -1.40 8.86 15.97
C PHE A 56 -1.37 8.38 17.43
N ASP A 57 -2.56 8.22 18.02
CA ASP A 57 -2.76 7.62 19.34
C ASP A 57 -3.43 6.23 19.19
N PRO A 58 -2.70 5.12 19.42
CA PRO A 58 -3.28 3.78 19.30
C PRO A 58 -4.39 3.52 20.33
N THR A 59 -4.44 4.26 21.45
CA THR A 59 -5.43 4.04 22.52
C THR A 59 -6.84 4.49 22.14
N GLN A 60 -6.99 5.17 21.01
CA GLN A 60 -8.29 5.48 20.40
C GLN A 60 -8.93 4.25 19.72
N PHE A 61 -8.13 3.22 19.40
CA PHE A 61 -8.56 2.07 18.60
C PHE A 61 -8.44 0.73 19.34
N MET A 62 -7.68 0.68 20.42
CA MET A 62 -7.52 -0.52 21.26
C MET A 62 -7.29 -0.15 22.71
N ASP A 63 -7.45 -1.12 23.62
CA ASP A 63 -7.19 -0.87 25.03
C ASP A 63 -5.71 -0.53 25.29
N ARG A 64 -5.45 0.22 26.37
CA ARG A 64 -4.10 0.72 26.69
C ARG A 64 -3.06 -0.39 26.89
N LYS A 65 -3.48 -1.57 27.36
CA LYS A 65 -2.57 -2.67 27.65
C LYS A 65 -2.10 -3.30 26.34
N ASP A 66 -3.01 -3.48 25.39
CA ASP A 66 -2.70 -3.99 24.05
C ASP A 66 -1.90 -2.95 23.23
N ALA A 67 -2.30 -1.68 23.27
CA ALA A 67 -1.58 -0.58 22.62
C ALA A 67 -0.09 -0.54 23.01
N ARG A 68 0.21 -0.72 24.31
CA ARG A 68 1.60 -0.70 24.81
C ARG A 68 2.40 -1.93 24.38
N ARG A 69 1.74 -3.06 24.11
CA ARG A 69 2.40 -4.34 23.83
C ARG A 69 2.57 -4.59 22.34
N ALA A 70 1.65 -4.08 21.53
CA ALA A 70 1.65 -4.22 20.09
C ALA A 70 2.80 -3.42 19.45
N ALA A 71 3.46 -4.04 18.46
CA ALA A 71 4.34 -3.34 17.54
C ALA A 71 3.55 -2.29 16.73
N ARG A 72 4.21 -1.23 16.27
CA ARG A 72 3.53 -0.08 15.63
C ARG A 72 2.76 -0.48 14.36
N PHE A 73 3.27 -1.42 13.56
CA PHE A 73 2.56 -1.89 12.36
C PHE A 73 1.23 -2.59 12.70
N ILE A 74 1.15 -3.29 13.84
CA ILE A 74 -0.10 -3.90 14.34
C ILE A 74 -1.08 -2.81 14.78
N GLN A 75 -0.58 -1.76 15.45
CA GLN A 75 -1.41 -0.63 15.87
C GLN A 75 -2.08 0.05 14.67
N PHE A 76 -1.33 0.28 13.59
CA PHE A 76 -1.87 0.82 12.35
C PHE A 76 -2.89 -0.13 11.71
N ALA A 77 -2.64 -1.44 11.68
CA ALA A 77 -3.57 -2.41 11.11
C ALA A 77 -4.93 -2.42 11.83
N ILE A 78 -4.93 -2.39 13.17
CA ILE A 78 -6.18 -2.32 13.94
C ILE A 78 -6.90 -1.00 13.69
N ALA A 79 -6.19 0.13 13.74
CA ALA A 79 -6.80 1.44 13.50
C ALA A 79 -7.40 1.56 12.08
N ALA A 80 -6.66 1.15 11.05
CA ALA A 80 -7.16 1.10 9.67
C ALA A 80 -8.36 0.16 9.56
N THR A 81 -8.34 -0.99 10.22
CA THR A 81 -9.49 -1.92 10.20
C THR A 81 -10.73 -1.33 10.87
N THR A 82 -10.57 -0.66 12.02
CA THR A 82 -11.68 0.05 12.69
C THR A 82 -12.32 1.06 11.75
N LEU A 83 -11.52 1.89 11.09
CA LEU A 83 -11.98 2.88 10.14
C LEU A 83 -12.69 2.24 8.93
N ALA A 84 -12.16 1.13 8.41
CA ALA A 84 -12.74 0.41 7.28
C ALA A 84 -14.11 -0.20 7.62
N LEU A 85 -14.24 -0.80 8.80
CA LEU A 85 -15.51 -1.38 9.29
C LEU A 85 -16.57 -0.30 9.57
N GLN A 86 -16.14 0.83 10.16
CA GLN A 86 -17.01 1.99 10.38
C GLN A 86 -17.54 2.54 9.05
N ASP A 87 -16.66 2.67 8.06
CA ASP A 87 -17.01 3.12 6.72
C ASP A 87 -17.97 2.17 6.01
N ALA A 88 -17.71 0.86 6.10
CA ALA A 88 -18.57 -0.17 5.53
C ALA A 88 -19.93 -0.31 6.22
N GLN A 89 -20.08 0.28 7.42
CA GLN A 89 -21.21 0.04 8.33
C GLN A 89 -21.46 -1.46 8.51
N LEU A 90 -20.37 -2.22 8.68
CA LEU A 90 -20.42 -3.68 8.82
C LEU A 90 -20.20 -4.06 10.28
N GLU A 91 -21.23 -4.64 10.91
CA GLU A 91 -21.14 -5.20 12.25
C GLU A 91 -20.73 -6.67 12.20
N ILE A 92 -19.75 -7.04 13.03
CA ILE A 92 -19.30 -8.43 13.18
C ILE A 92 -20.14 -9.07 14.30
N THR A 93 -20.85 -10.14 13.96
CA THR A 93 -21.80 -10.81 14.84
C THR A 93 -21.52 -12.32 14.88
N ASP A 94 -22.13 -13.02 15.85
CA ASP A 94 -22.04 -14.48 15.90
C ASP A 94 -22.56 -15.17 14.63
N ALA A 95 -23.49 -14.52 13.92
CA ALA A 95 -24.10 -15.07 12.70
C ALA A 95 -23.21 -14.95 11.45
N ASN A 96 -22.26 -14.00 11.42
CA ASN A 96 -21.45 -13.73 10.22
C ASN A 96 -19.94 -13.94 10.41
N ARG A 97 -19.41 -13.92 11.64
CA ARG A 97 -17.96 -13.90 11.89
C ARG A 97 -17.15 -15.07 11.33
N GLU A 98 -17.78 -16.21 11.06
CA GLU A 98 -17.15 -17.39 10.43
C GLU A 98 -17.02 -17.24 8.90
N ARG A 99 -17.72 -16.27 8.33
CA ARG A 99 -17.71 -15.92 6.90
C ARG A 99 -16.95 -14.63 6.61
N ILE A 100 -16.41 -13.99 7.64
CA ILE A 100 -15.53 -12.83 7.55
C ILE A 100 -14.10 -13.33 7.75
N GLY A 101 -13.19 -13.00 6.84
CA GLY A 101 -11.77 -13.30 6.96
C GLY A 101 -10.89 -12.05 7.02
N VAL A 102 -9.61 -12.25 7.30
CA VAL A 102 -8.59 -11.21 7.37
C VAL A 102 -7.37 -11.64 6.57
N LEU A 103 -6.91 -10.75 5.69
CA LEU A 103 -5.68 -10.91 4.94
C LEU A 103 -4.96 -9.56 4.87
N ILE A 104 -4.23 -9.25 5.93
CA ILE A 104 -3.43 -8.03 6.08
C ILE A 104 -1.95 -8.45 6.16
N GLY A 105 -1.16 -7.98 5.20
CA GLY A 105 0.27 -8.24 5.15
C GLY A 105 1.12 -7.09 5.71
N SER A 106 2.40 -7.38 5.97
CA SER A 106 3.43 -6.40 6.29
C SER A 106 4.75 -6.85 5.69
N GLY A 107 5.50 -5.94 5.07
CA GLY A 107 6.74 -6.28 4.38
C GLY A 107 7.84 -6.66 5.37
N ILE A 108 7.93 -5.96 6.50
CA ILE A 108 9.04 -6.10 7.45
C ILE A 108 8.54 -6.42 8.89
N GLY A 109 7.24 -6.29 9.15
CA GLY A 109 6.65 -6.67 10.43
C GLY A 109 7.10 -5.77 11.59
N GLY A 110 7.26 -6.36 12.77
CA GLY A 110 7.58 -5.65 14.01
C GLY A 110 9.07 -5.36 14.16
N ILE A 111 9.67 -4.68 13.19
CA ILE A 111 11.09 -4.31 13.21
C ILE A 111 11.44 -3.37 14.37
N ASP A 112 10.51 -2.50 14.77
CA ASP A 112 10.57 -1.66 15.98
C ASP A 112 10.73 -2.52 17.24
N TYR A 113 9.90 -3.55 17.34
CA TYR A 113 9.89 -4.48 18.46
C TYR A 113 11.18 -5.29 18.48
N MET A 114 11.59 -5.83 17.34
CA MET A 114 12.83 -6.60 17.20
C MET A 114 14.06 -5.76 17.57
N ASP A 115 14.20 -4.54 17.04
CA ASP A 115 15.34 -3.64 17.34
C ASP A 115 15.43 -3.35 18.85
N THR A 116 14.28 -3.07 19.48
CA THR A 116 14.20 -2.84 20.92
C THR A 116 14.65 -4.08 21.71
N GLN A 117 14.19 -5.27 21.32
CA GLN A 117 14.54 -6.51 22.02
C GLN A 117 16.01 -6.90 21.83
N VAL A 118 16.60 -6.67 20.66
CA VAL A 118 18.05 -6.88 20.43
C VAL A 118 18.88 -5.98 21.34
N ARG A 119 18.52 -4.70 21.47
CA ARG A 119 19.22 -3.79 22.41
C ARG A 119 19.08 -4.21 23.87
N ILE A 120 17.94 -4.80 24.26
CA ILE A 120 17.74 -5.37 25.60
C ILE A 120 18.63 -6.61 25.79
N LEU A 121 18.70 -7.50 24.78
CA LEU A 121 19.57 -8.67 24.80
C LEU A 121 21.02 -8.28 25.08
N ASP A 122 21.55 -7.33 24.31
CA ASP A 122 22.95 -6.93 24.37
C ASP A 122 23.30 -6.25 25.71
N ARG A 123 22.38 -5.44 26.25
CA ARG A 123 22.62 -4.63 27.46
C ARG A 123 22.31 -5.37 28.75
N GLN A 124 21.33 -6.29 28.73
CA GLN A 124 20.74 -6.85 29.95
C GLN A 124 20.65 -8.39 29.94
N GLY A 125 20.99 -9.05 28.84
CA GLY A 125 20.97 -10.50 28.71
C GLY A 125 19.59 -11.10 28.38
N PRO A 126 19.54 -12.41 28.06
CA PRO A 126 18.36 -13.07 27.52
C PRO A 126 17.17 -13.15 28.49
N GLU A 127 17.41 -13.13 29.81
CA GLU A 127 16.35 -13.18 30.84
C GLU A 127 15.44 -11.94 30.83
N ARG A 128 15.87 -10.86 30.16
CA ARG A 128 15.12 -9.59 30.08
C ARG A 128 14.31 -9.43 28.80
N ILE A 129 14.37 -10.40 27.89
CA ILE A 129 13.58 -10.40 26.67
C ILE A 129 12.09 -10.53 26.98
N SER A 130 11.28 -9.76 26.27
CA SER A 130 9.83 -9.82 26.35
C SER A 130 9.33 -11.20 25.89
N PRO A 131 8.46 -11.87 26.66
CA PRO A 131 7.83 -13.12 26.22
C PRO A 131 6.90 -12.92 25.02
N PHE A 132 6.55 -11.67 24.68
CA PHE A 132 5.72 -11.35 23.53
C PHE A 132 6.51 -11.16 22.23
N LEU A 133 7.86 -11.18 22.27
CA LEU A 133 8.69 -10.97 21.07
C LEU A 133 8.27 -11.86 19.88
N PRO A 134 8.09 -13.18 20.03
CA PRO A 134 7.72 -14.03 18.89
C PRO A 134 6.41 -13.61 18.22
N ALA A 135 5.44 -13.12 19.00
CA ALA A 135 4.17 -12.65 18.46
C ALA A 135 4.32 -11.23 17.88
N MET A 136 4.93 -10.30 18.60
CA MET A 136 4.91 -8.90 18.18
C MET A 136 5.85 -8.58 17.01
N MET A 137 6.79 -9.47 16.65
CA MET A 137 7.71 -9.24 15.53
C MET A 137 7.22 -9.80 14.19
N ILE A 138 6.45 -10.89 14.18
CA ILE A 138 6.10 -11.62 12.96
C ILE A 138 5.00 -10.88 12.17
N SER A 139 5.15 -10.82 10.84
CA SER A 139 4.31 -10.00 9.97
C SER A 139 2.83 -10.41 9.98
N ASP A 140 2.53 -11.69 10.22
CA ASP A 140 1.16 -12.20 10.26
C ASP A 140 0.34 -11.72 11.47
N MET A 141 0.99 -11.17 12.50
CA MET A 141 0.26 -10.62 13.65
C MET A 141 -0.54 -9.36 13.34
N ALA A 142 -0.35 -8.71 12.19
CA ALA A 142 -1.34 -7.73 11.73
C ALA A 142 -2.72 -8.39 11.56
N SER A 143 -2.79 -9.51 10.85
CA SER A 143 -4.04 -10.26 10.66
C SER A 143 -4.49 -10.96 11.93
N GLY A 144 -3.57 -11.61 12.64
CA GLY A 144 -3.84 -12.29 13.90
C GLY A 144 -4.47 -11.37 14.94
N MET A 145 -3.88 -10.20 15.19
CA MET A 145 -4.41 -9.26 16.17
C MET A 145 -5.73 -8.64 15.74
N VAL A 146 -5.94 -8.38 14.45
CA VAL A 146 -7.25 -7.95 13.93
C VAL A 146 -8.32 -9.03 14.18
N THR A 147 -8.04 -10.31 13.90
CA THR A 147 -9.02 -11.37 14.17
C THR A 147 -9.39 -11.48 15.65
N ILE A 148 -8.40 -11.37 16.54
CA ILE A 148 -8.60 -11.41 17.99
C ILE A 148 -9.40 -10.20 18.46
N HIS A 149 -9.03 -9.00 17.99
CA HIS A 149 -9.63 -7.74 18.40
C HIS A 149 -11.11 -7.65 18.01
N PHE A 150 -11.47 -8.13 16.81
CA PHE A 150 -12.84 -8.05 16.29
C PHE A 150 -13.63 -9.36 16.36
N GLY A 151 -13.06 -10.44 16.91
CA GLY A 151 -13.73 -11.73 17.06
C GLY A 151 -14.02 -12.45 15.73
N ILE A 152 -13.16 -12.28 14.72
CA ILE A 152 -13.33 -12.85 13.37
C ILE A 152 -12.83 -14.29 13.33
N LYS A 153 -13.54 -15.17 12.60
CA LYS A 153 -13.32 -16.62 12.59
C LYS A 153 -13.17 -17.26 11.20
N GLY A 154 -13.33 -16.50 10.13
CA GLY A 154 -13.06 -17.00 8.77
C GLY A 154 -11.56 -17.09 8.46
N PRO A 155 -11.18 -17.13 7.17
CA PRO A 155 -9.78 -17.23 6.75
C PRO A 155 -8.90 -16.16 7.40
N ASN A 156 -7.78 -16.57 7.99
CA ASN A 156 -6.80 -15.67 8.62
C ASN A 156 -5.42 -15.97 8.03
N LEU A 157 -4.90 -15.05 7.21
CA LEU A 157 -3.72 -15.26 6.40
C LEU A 157 -2.86 -14.00 6.36
N CYS A 158 -1.58 -14.17 6.06
CA CYS A 158 -0.65 -13.08 5.80
C CYS A 158 0.18 -13.41 4.57
N VAL A 159 0.35 -12.43 3.70
CA VAL A 159 1.30 -12.48 2.58
C VAL A 159 2.42 -11.48 2.85
N VAL A 160 3.63 -11.81 2.42
CA VAL A 160 4.81 -10.95 2.55
C VAL A 160 5.57 -10.99 1.22
N THR A 161 5.43 -9.93 0.45
CA THR A 161 6.00 -9.77 -0.91
C THR A 161 6.62 -8.38 -1.08
N ALA A 162 7.33 -7.93 -0.03
CA ALA A 162 7.94 -6.61 0.04
C ALA A 162 6.93 -5.49 -0.29
N CYS A 163 7.24 -4.63 -1.25
CA CYS A 163 6.40 -3.49 -1.64
C CYS A 163 5.04 -3.90 -2.25
N SER A 164 4.91 -5.15 -2.70
CA SER A 164 3.68 -5.69 -3.31
C SER A 164 2.71 -6.29 -2.30
N THR A 165 3.11 -6.36 -1.03
CA THR A 165 2.36 -7.04 0.05
C THR A 165 0.89 -6.62 0.12
N GLY A 166 0.60 -5.33 0.20
CA GLY A 166 -0.79 -4.84 0.30
C GLY A 166 -1.63 -5.12 -0.95
N ALA A 167 -1.03 -5.09 -2.14
CA ALA A 167 -1.72 -5.40 -3.39
C ALA A 167 -2.01 -6.90 -3.53
N ASP A 168 -1.03 -7.76 -3.21
CA ASP A 168 -1.22 -9.21 -3.19
C ASP A 168 -2.26 -9.63 -2.15
N ALA A 169 -2.27 -8.96 -1.00
CA ALA A 169 -3.25 -9.19 0.05
C ALA A 169 -4.68 -8.98 -0.44
N ILE A 170 -4.94 -7.85 -1.10
CA ILE A 170 -6.24 -7.53 -1.71
C ILE A 170 -6.58 -8.53 -2.84
N GLY A 171 -5.61 -8.80 -3.73
CA GLY A 171 -5.81 -9.71 -4.86
C GLY A 171 -6.11 -11.14 -4.45
N LEU A 172 -5.45 -11.66 -3.41
CA LEU A 172 -5.69 -12.99 -2.86
C LEU A 172 -6.99 -13.05 -2.04
N ALA A 173 -7.32 -12.01 -1.29
CA ALA A 173 -8.61 -11.90 -0.60
C ALA A 173 -9.79 -11.90 -1.57
N MET A 174 -9.65 -11.23 -2.71
CA MET A 174 -10.60 -11.32 -3.82
C MET A 174 -10.79 -12.76 -4.29
N ARG A 175 -9.72 -13.57 -4.39
CA ARG A 175 -9.84 -15.00 -4.77
C ARG A 175 -10.64 -15.80 -3.73
N LEU A 176 -10.43 -15.58 -2.44
CA LEU A 176 -11.15 -16.28 -1.37
C LEU A 176 -12.66 -16.02 -1.45
N ILE A 177 -13.07 -14.77 -1.71
CA ILE A 177 -14.49 -14.44 -1.90
C ILE A 177 -15.03 -15.07 -3.19
N GLN A 178 -14.26 -15.01 -4.27
CA GLN A 178 -14.64 -15.55 -5.58
C GLN A 178 -14.88 -17.07 -5.57
N TYR A 179 -14.11 -17.80 -4.75
CA TYR A 179 -14.25 -19.23 -4.54
C TYR A 179 -15.26 -19.59 -3.43
N GLY A 180 -15.77 -18.61 -2.70
CA GLY A 180 -16.79 -18.80 -1.66
C GLY A 180 -16.23 -19.22 -0.30
N ASP A 181 -14.92 -19.10 -0.08
CA ASP A 181 -14.29 -19.38 1.22
C ASP A 181 -14.67 -18.32 2.27
N ALA A 182 -14.97 -17.10 1.82
CA ALA A 182 -15.48 -16.00 2.65
C ALA A 182 -16.61 -15.24 1.93
N GLU A 183 -17.47 -14.58 2.69
CA GLU A 183 -18.39 -13.54 2.17
C GLU A 183 -17.74 -12.15 2.24
N VAL A 184 -16.92 -11.92 3.28
CA VAL A 184 -16.22 -10.66 3.52
C VAL A 184 -14.76 -10.93 3.81
N MET A 185 -13.86 -10.09 3.30
CA MET A 185 -12.45 -10.08 3.67
C MET A 185 -12.02 -8.67 4.06
N LEU A 186 -11.37 -8.55 5.22
CA LEU A 186 -10.62 -7.36 5.61
C LEU A 186 -9.20 -7.51 5.05
N ALA A 187 -8.90 -6.77 3.99
CA ALA A 187 -7.70 -7.01 3.20
C ALA A 187 -6.87 -5.75 2.97
N GLY A 188 -5.54 -5.87 3.02
CA GLY A 188 -4.66 -4.75 2.77
C GLY A 188 -3.25 -4.94 3.31
N GLY A 189 -2.62 -3.86 3.76
CA GLY A 189 -1.24 -3.89 4.22
C GLY A 189 -0.93 -2.81 5.26
N THR A 190 0.08 -3.08 6.08
CA THR A 190 0.58 -2.18 7.12
C THR A 190 2.12 -2.20 7.17
N GLU A 191 2.73 -1.07 7.51
CA GLU A 191 4.17 -0.98 7.72
C GLU A 191 4.54 0.13 8.73
N ALA A 192 5.56 -0.13 9.54
CA ALA A 192 6.15 0.84 10.47
C ALA A 192 7.68 0.69 10.53
N ALA A 193 8.36 0.84 9.39
CA ALA A 193 9.79 0.57 9.25
C ALA A 193 10.70 1.78 9.51
N ILE A 194 10.16 2.94 9.92
CA ILE A 194 10.91 4.16 10.26
C ILE A 194 11.54 3.97 11.66
N GLU A 195 12.52 3.08 11.71
CA GLU A 195 13.27 2.66 12.88
C GLU A 195 14.76 2.63 12.54
N PRO A 196 15.69 2.78 13.51
CA PRO A 196 17.11 2.91 13.23
C PRO A 196 17.67 1.80 12.32
N ILE A 197 17.34 0.54 12.60
CA ILE A 197 17.82 -0.59 11.80
C ILE A 197 17.17 -0.64 10.40
N GLY A 198 15.90 -0.25 10.29
CA GLY A 198 15.18 -0.19 9.01
C GLY A 198 15.79 0.87 8.09
N VAL A 199 15.94 2.10 8.59
CA VAL A 199 16.54 3.20 7.82
C VAL A 199 18.01 2.90 7.49
N ALA A 200 18.78 2.33 8.43
CA ALA A 200 20.17 1.93 8.17
C ALA A 200 20.27 0.90 7.04
N GLY A 201 19.39 -0.12 7.03
CA GLY A 201 19.38 -1.16 6.00
C GLY A 201 19.15 -0.59 4.59
N PHE A 202 18.14 0.27 4.43
CA PHE A 202 17.88 0.88 3.12
C PHE A 202 18.89 1.97 2.73
N CYS A 203 19.51 2.67 3.69
CA CYS A 203 20.67 3.52 3.45
C CYS A 203 21.85 2.71 2.91
N ALA A 204 22.17 1.57 3.54
CA ALA A 204 23.26 0.70 3.11
C ALA A 204 23.03 0.13 1.70
N ALA A 205 21.77 -0.15 1.35
CA ALA A 205 21.36 -0.55 0.01
C ALA A 205 21.36 0.59 -1.02
N ARG A 206 21.60 1.85 -0.59
CA ARG A 206 21.50 3.08 -1.42
C ARG A 206 20.15 3.21 -2.12
N ALA A 207 19.07 2.80 -1.45
CA ALA A 207 17.73 2.81 -2.01
C ALA A 207 16.95 4.09 -1.65
N LEU A 208 17.34 4.77 -0.56
CA LEU A 208 16.69 5.98 -0.07
C LEU A 208 17.23 7.24 -0.73
N SER A 209 16.36 8.23 -0.95
CA SER A 209 16.77 9.59 -1.30
C SER A 209 17.66 10.18 -0.20
N THR A 210 18.65 10.98 -0.60
CA THR A 210 19.58 11.67 0.33
C THR A 210 19.40 13.18 0.34
N ARG A 211 18.30 13.68 -0.24
CA ARG A 211 17.92 15.10 -0.32
C ARG A 211 17.42 15.64 1.02
N ASN A 212 18.29 15.63 2.01
CA ASN A 212 17.99 16.00 3.39
C ASN A 212 17.78 17.52 3.58
N ASP A 213 18.37 18.31 2.69
CA ASP A 213 18.30 19.77 2.63
C ASP A 213 16.99 20.27 2.03
N ASP A 214 16.29 19.42 1.28
CA ASP A 214 15.00 19.72 0.66
C ASP A 214 14.03 18.53 0.72
N PRO A 215 13.57 18.16 1.95
CA PRO A 215 12.74 16.97 2.17
C PRO A 215 11.43 17.01 1.39
N GLU A 216 10.82 18.19 1.27
CA GLU A 216 9.50 18.36 0.66
C GLU A 216 9.47 17.99 -0.82
N HIS A 217 10.62 18.08 -1.50
CA HIS A 217 10.76 17.70 -2.90
C HIS A 217 11.58 16.40 -3.09
N ALA A 218 11.89 15.64 -2.03
CA ALA A 218 12.72 14.44 -2.14
C ALA A 218 12.03 13.31 -2.91
N SER A 219 10.73 13.08 -2.66
CA SER A 219 9.94 12.11 -3.43
C SER A 219 9.47 12.77 -4.73
N ARG A 220 10.12 12.45 -5.85
CA ARG A 220 9.86 13.02 -7.17
C ARG A 220 9.81 11.93 -8.26
N PRO A 221 8.79 11.05 -8.22
CA PRO A 221 8.64 9.99 -9.21
C PRO A 221 8.71 10.51 -10.64
N PHE A 222 9.41 9.77 -11.50
CA PHE A 222 9.61 10.04 -12.93
C PHE A 222 10.45 11.28 -13.28
N ASP A 223 10.78 12.13 -12.31
CA ASP A 223 11.63 13.32 -12.49
C ASP A 223 13.10 12.93 -12.73
N ALA A 224 13.80 13.62 -13.63
CA ALA A 224 15.18 13.31 -14.01
C ALA A 224 16.18 13.40 -12.84
N GLU A 225 15.86 14.21 -11.81
CA GLU A 225 16.70 14.40 -10.63
C GLU A 225 16.39 13.46 -9.46
N ARG A 226 15.50 12.48 -9.65
CA ARG A 226 15.20 11.47 -8.62
C ARG A 226 16.45 10.67 -8.22
N ASP A 227 16.63 10.47 -6.91
CA ASP A 227 17.84 9.85 -6.34
C ASP A 227 17.56 8.66 -5.41
N GLY A 228 16.28 8.28 -5.23
CA GLY A 228 15.88 7.19 -4.35
C GLY A 228 14.46 7.40 -3.84
N PHE A 229 13.90 6.38 -3.19
CA PHE A 229 12.57 6.52 -2.59
C PHE A 229 12.64 7.22 -1.23
N VAL A 230 11.55 7.85 -0.81
CA VAL A 230 11.39 8.35 0.56
C VAL A 230 10.60 7.33 1.36
N MET A 231 11.13 6.83 2.48
CA MET A 231 10.41 5.86 3.31
C MET A 231 9.20 6.52 4.00
N GLY A 232 8.07 5.83 3.98
CA GLY A 232 6.88 6.19 4.76
C GLY A 232 6.40 5.04 5.63
N GLU A 233 5.44 5.32 6.50
CA GLU A 233 4.76 4.34 7.35
C GLU A 233 3.24 4.53 7.29
N GLY A 234 2.49 3.50 7.68
CA GLY A 234 1.03 3.56 7.72
C GLY A 234 0.36 2.22 7.43
N ALA A 235 -0.95 2.25 7.21
CA ALA A 235 -1.75 1.10 6.83
C ALA A 235 -2.92 1.49 5.93
N GLY A 236 -3.30 0.56 5.05
CA GLY A 236 -4.57 0.58 4.34
C GLY A 236 -5.28 -0.75 4.47
N VAL A 237 -6.56 -0.72 4.84
CA VAL A 237 -7.43 -1.89 4.93
C VAL A 237 -8.72 -1.60 4.18
N LEU A 238 -9.13 -2.51 3.31
CA LEU A 238 -10.38 -2.48 2.58
C LEU A 238 -11.33 -3.55 3.10
N VAL A 239 -12.62 -3.24 3.16
CA VAL A 239 -13.68 -4.24 3.32
C VAL A 239 -14.08 -4.71 1.93
N LEU A 240 -13.71 -5.94 1.61
CA LEU A 240 -14.09 -6.62 0.36
C LEU A 240 -15.29 -7.51 0.64
N GLU A 241 -16.30 -7.48 -0.22
CA GLU A 241 -17.52 -8.30 -0.06
C GLU A 241 -17.92 -8.98 -1.36
N SER A 242 -18.59 -10.13 -1.25
CA SER A 242 -19.36 -10.65 -2.38
C SER A 242 -20.45 -9.63 -2.75
N LEU A 243 -20.65 -9.39 -4.04
CA LEU A 243 -21.64 -8.42 -4.53
C LEU A 243 -23.03 -8.71 -3.97
N GLU A 244 -23.42 -9.98 -3.94
CA GLU A 244 -24.73 -10.42 -3.46
C GLU A 244 -24.90 -10.12 -1.96
N HIS A 245 -23.86 -10.32 -1.15
CA HIS A 245 -23.87 -9.97 0.28
C HIS A 245 -23.98 -8.46 0.49
N ALA A 246 -23.16 -7.69 -0.22
CA ALA A 246 -23.17 -6.22 -0.16
C ALA A 246 -24.55 -5.65 -0.54
N GLN A 247 -25.16 -6.17 -1.60
CA GLN A 247 -26.50 -5.77 -2.04
C GLN A 247 -27.58 -6.16 -1.02
N ALA A 248 -27.51 -7.38 -0.46
CA ALA A 248 -28.50 -7.87 0.50
C ALA A 248 -28.56 -7.02 1.78
N ARG A 249 -27.43 -6.47 2.22
CA ARG A 249 -27.36 -5.56 3.38
C ARG A 249 -27.49 -4.07 3.04
N GLY A 250 -27.68 -3.72 1.77
CA GLY A 250 -27.78 -2.32 1.33
C GLY A 250 -26.48 -1.51 1.48
N ALA A 251 -25.33 -2.17 1.32
CA ALA A 251 -24.02 -1.54 1.48
C ALA A 251 -23.78 -0.44 0.43
N THR A 252 -23.04 0.60 0.82
CA THR A 252 -22.41 1.50 -0.16
C THR A 252 -21.31 0.73 -0.89
N ILE A 253 -21.31 0.78 -2.22
CA ILE A 253 -20.29 0.13 -3.06
C ILE A 253 -19.43 1.19 -3.72
N TYR A 254 -18.13 1.20 -3.41
CA TYR A 254 -17.19 2.17 -3.97
C TYR A 254 -16.65 1.76 -5.33
N ALA A 255 -16.32 0.49 -5.50
CA ALA A 255 -15.77 -0.05 -6.74
C ALA A 255 -15.92 -1.57 -6.77
N GLU A 256 -15.81 -2.15 -7.95
CA GLU A 256 -15.63 -3.58 -8.16
C GLU A 256 -14.13 -3.89 -8.37
N LEU A 257 -13.64 -4.96 -7.73
CA LEU A 257 -12.35 -5.56 -8.06
C LEU A 257 -12.54 -6.48 -9.25
N LEU A 258 -12.00 -6.08 -10.41
CA LEU A 258 -12.24 -6.76 -11.68
C LEU A 258 -11.14 -7.76 -12.01
N GLY A 259 -9.88 -7.40 -11.74
CA GLY A 259 -8.74 -8.23 -12.11
C GLY A 259 -7.57 -8.13 -11.14
N TYR A 260 -6.87 -9.25 -11.00
CA TYR A 260 -5.61 -9.34 -10.27
C TYR A 260 -4.58 -10.14 -11.06
N GLY A 261 -3.41 -9.55 -11.28
CA GLY A 261 -2.27 -10.18 -11.95
C GLY A 261 -1.04 -10.18 -11.06
N MET A 262 -0.35 -11.32 -11.00
CA MET A 262 0.91 -11.47 -10.27
C MET A 262 1.95 -12.21 -11.11
N THR A 263 3.22 -11.78 -11.01
CA THR A 263 4.36 -12.43 -11.66
C THR A 263 5.67 -12.23 -10.91
N ALA A 264 6.64 -13.11 -11.18
CA ALA A 264 8.03 -12.92 -10.77
C ALA A 264 8.90 -12.39 -11.93
N ASP A 265 9.88 -11.54 -11.61
CA ASP A 265 10.94 -11.16 -12.55
C ASP A 265 11.93 -12.30 -12.79
N ALA A 266 12.29 -13.04 -11.74
CA ALA A 266 13.35 -14.04 -11.75
C ALA A 266 14.71 -13.50 -12.24
N TYR A 267 15.02 -12.24 -11.89
CA TYR A 267 16.20 -11.51 -12.37
C TYR A 267 17.19 -11.15 -11.25
N HIS A 268 16.80 -10.27 -10.32
CA HIS A 268 17.67 -9.80 -9.24
C HIS A 268 16.88 -9.60 -7.94
N ILE A 269 17.53 -9.71 -6.79
CA ILE A 269 16.87 -9.61 -5.47
C ILE A 269 16.31 -8.22 -5.15
N THR A 270 16.83 -7.16 -5.79
CA THR A 270 16.42 -5.76 -5.53
C THR A 270 16.29 -4.88 -6.77
N GLN A 271 16.75 -5.34 -7.94
CA GLN A 271 16.69 -4.56 -9.18
C GLN A 271 15.57 -5.13 -10.05
N PRO A 272 14.73 -4.29 -10.68
CA PRO A 272 13.71 -4.77 -11.59
C PRO A 272 14.35 -5.39 -12.84
N ASP A 273 13.60 -6.26 -13.51
CA ASP A 273 13.96 -6.75 -14.83
C ASP A 273 14.28 -5.60 -15.81
N PRO A 274 15.41 -5.64 -16.55
CA PRO A 274 15.87 -4.52 -17.38
C PRO A 274 14.96 -4.24 -18.57
N GLU A 275 14.14 -5.19 -18.99
CA GLU A 275 13.15 -5.03 -20.06
C GLU A 275 11.75 -4.68 -19.50
N GLY A 276 11.58 -4.66 -18.18
CA GLY A 276 10.27 -4.48 -17.53
C GLY A 276 9.30 -5.63 -17.83
N ASP A 277 9.81 -6.83 -18.14
CA ASP A 277 8.97 -7.96 -18.59
C ASP A 277 8.01 -8.46 -17.51
N GLY A 278 8.47 -8.57 -16.25
CA GLY A 278 7.59 -8.97 -15.14
C GLY A 278 6.45 -8.00 -14.93
N ALA A 279 6.73 -6.70 -14.81
CA ALA A 279 5.71 -5.65 -14.71
C ALA A 279 4.70 -5.70 -15.87
N LEU A 280 5.17 -5.83 -17.11
CA LEU A 280 4.33 -5.98 -18.30
C LEU A 280 3.40 -7.19 -18.16
N ARG A 281 3.94 -8.37 -17.82
CA ARG A 281 3.17 -9.59 -17.69
C ARG A 281 2.15 -9.50 -16.54
N ALA A 282 2.48 -8.87 -15.42
CA ALA A 282 1.55 -8.64 -14.31
C ALA A 282 0.36 -7.78 -14.76
N MET A 283 0.61 -6.63 -15.42
CA MET A 283 -0.45 -5.77 -15.95
C MET A 283 -1.31 -6.51 -16.98
N ARG A 284 -0.70 -7.25 -17.91
CA ARG A 284 -1.41 -8.08 -18.90
C ARG A 284 -2.26 -9.17 -18.24
N ASN A 285 -1.75 -9.82 -17.19
CA ASN A 285 -2.49 -10.84 -16.45
C ASN A 285 -3.69 -10.25 -15.73
N ALA A 286 -3.56 -9.06 -15.13
CA ALA A 286 -4.66 -8.35 -14.48
C ALA A 286 -5.75 -7.94 -15.47
N LEU A 287 -5.39 -7.41 -16.64
CA LEU A 287 -6.33 -7.11 -17.73
C LEU A 287 -7.07 -8.35 -18.22
N ARG A 288 -6.34 -9.46 -18.44
CA ARG A 288 -6.94 -10.73 -18.84
C ARG A 288 -7.91 -11.26 -17.78
N ASP A 289 -7.57 -11.14 -16.50
CA ASP A 289 -8.45 -11.56 -15.40
C ASP A 289 -9.71 -10.69 -15.30
N ALA A 290 -9.60 -9.40 -15.61
CA ALA A 290 -10.72 -8.46 -15.71
C ALA A 290 -11.55 -8.60 -16.99
N GLY A 291 -11.05 -9.31 -18.01
CA GLY A 291 -11.68 -9.38 -19.33
C GLY A 291 -11.63 -8.07 -20.11
N LEU A 292 -10.65 -7.20 -19.82
CA LEU A 292 -10.49 -5.88 -20.44
C LEU A 292 -9.32 -5.84 -21.43
N GLN A 293 -9.38 -4.90 -22.37
CA GLN A 293 -8.29 -4.53 -23.26
C GLN A 293 -7.44 -3.41 -22.66
N PRO A 294 -6.17 -3.24 -23.08
CA PRO A 294 -5.34 -2.11 -22.62
C PRO A 294 -6.01 -0.74 -22.84
N THR A 295 -6.75 -0.56 -23.94
CA THR A 295 -7.44 0.69 -24.26
C THR A 295 -8.68 0.99 -23.40
N ASP A 296 -9.09 0.05 -22.53
CA ASP A 296 -10.20 0.27 -21.60
C ASP A 296 -9.76 0.99 -20.32
N ILE A 297 -8.46 0.98 -19.99
CA ILE A 297 -7.94 1.63 -18.78
C ILE A 297 -7.89 3.15 -18.97
N ASP A 298 -8.48 3.89 -18.05
CA ASP A 298 -8.56 5.35 -18.10
C ASP A 298 -7.48 6.03 -17.23
N TYR A 299 -6.89 5.30 -16.26
CA TYR A 299 -5.84 5.82 -15.36
C TYR A 299 -4.99 4.70 -14.74
N ILE A 300 -3.68 4.94 -14.60
CA ILE A 300 -2.75 4.09 -13.83
C ILE A 300 -2.21 4.85 -12.61
N ASN A 301 -2.47 4.34 -11.41
CA ASN A 301 -1.66 4.67 -10.24
C ASN A 301 -0.41 3.78 -10.25
N ALA A 302 0.71 4.35 -10.67
CA ALA A 302 1.97 3.65 -10.83
C ALA A 302 2.58 3.21 -9.49
N HIS A 303 3.51 2.27 -9.56
CA HIS A 303 4.39 1.99 -8.44
C HIS A 303 5.31 3.19 -8.17
N GLY A 304 5.88 3.83 -9.19
CA GLY A 304 6.53 5.14 -9.18
C GLY A 304 7.25 5.50 -7.88
N THR A 305 8.32 4.78 -7.57
CA THR A 305 9.02 4.88 -6.27
C THR A 305 10.00 6.04 -6.18
N SER A 306 10.19 6.84 -7.24
CA SER A 306 11.24 7.87 -7.28
C SER A 306 12.65 7.27 -7.32
N THR A 307 12.79 6.02 -7.75
CA THR A 307 14.09 5.39 -8.03
C THR A 307 14.36 5.40 -9.53
N ARG A 308 15.63 5.54 -9.91
CA ARG A 308 16.02 5.60 -11.34
C ARG A 308 15.53 4.40 -12.13
N TYR A 309 15.78 3.19 -11.62
CA TYR A 309 15.40 1.95 -12.28
C TYR A 309 13.90 1.72 -12.30
N ASN A 310 13.19 1.83 -11.16
CA ASN A 310 11.76 1.53 -11.14
C ASN A 310 10.99 2.39 -12.14
N ASP A 311 11.17 3.71 -12.08
CA ASP A 311 10.32 4.64 -12.81
C ASP A 311 10.53 4.52 -14.33
N ALA A 312 11.77 4.28 -14.76
CA ALA A 312 12.09 4.02 -16.16
C ALA A 312 11.58 2.64 -16.63
N LYS A 313 11.73 1.58 -15.82
CA LYS A 313 11.28 0.23 -16.20
C LYS A 313 9.77 0.05 -16.14
N GLU A 314 9.10 0.73 -15.22
CA GLU A 314 7.64 0.82 -15.19
C GLU A 314 7.12 1.59 -16.41
N THR A 315 7.73 2.73 -16.77
CA THR A 315 7.39 3.46 -18.00
C THR A 315 7.56 2.58 -19.24
N LEU A 316 8.68 1.87 -19.36
CA LEU A 316 8.93 0.93 -20.44
C LEU A 316 7.85 -0.18 -20.50
N ALA A 317 7.51 -0.77 -19.37
CA ALA A 317 6.49 -1.81 -19.29
C ALA A 317 5.10 -1.30 -19.73
N ILE A 318 4.72 -0.08 -19.31
CA ILE A 318 3.49 0.58 -19.73
C ILE A 318 3.50 0.81 -21.25
N LYS A 319 4.57 1.38 -21.80
CA LYS A 319 4.70 1.61 -23.27
C LYS A 319 4.60 0.32 -24.06
N ARG A 320 5.25 -0.75 -23.59
CA ARG A 320 5.22 -2.06 -24.26
C ARG A 320 3.83 -2.71 -24.24
N LEU A 321 3.06 -2.55 -23.16
CA LEU A 321 1.72 -3.13 -23.05
C LEU A 321 0.65 -2.31 -23.77
N PHE A 322 0.66 -0.99 -23.58
CA PHE A 322 -0.40 -0.10 -24.07
C PHE A 322 -0.08 0.50 -25.45
N GLY A 323 1.16 0.37 -25.96
CA GLY A 323 1.57 0.90 -27.26
C GLY A 323 1.32 2.41 -27.37
N GLU A 324 0.82 2.86 -28.52
CA GLU A 324 0.45 4.27 -28.77
C GLU A 324 -0.62 4.82 -27.81
N TYR A 325 -1.37 3.95 -27.13
CA TYR A 325 -2.33 4.41 -26.13
C TYR A 325 -1.63 4.90 -24.85
N ALA A 326 -0.42 4.41 -24.54
CA ALA A 326 0.35 4.82 -23.35
C ALA A 326 0.54 6.34 -23.27
N TYR A 327 0.79 7.00 -24.40
CA TYR A 327 1.03 8.44 -24.49
C TYR A 327 -0.21 9.30 -24.26
N ARG A 328 -1.40 8.69 -24.24
CA ARG A 328 -2.68 9.35 -23.94
C ARG A 328 -3.27 8.91 -22.61
N LEU A 329 -2.67 7.90 -21.98
CA LEU A 329 -3.11 7.31 -20.73
C LEU A 329 -2.51 8.09 -19.56
N PRO A 330 -3.32 8.75 -18.72
CA PRO A 330 -2.86 9.33 -17.48
C PRO A 330 -2.18 8.30 -16.57
N VAL A 331 -0.98 8.64 -16.09
CA VAL A 331 -0.26 7.90 -15.07
C VAL A 331 0.02 8.85 -13.91
N SER A 332 -0.05 8.41 -12.66
CA SER A 332 0.48 9.22 -11.55
C SER A 332 1.11 8.33 -10.48
N SER A 333 2.00 8.89 -9.66
CA SER A 333 2.46 8.24 -8.45
C SER A 333 2.10 9.06 -7.22
N THR A 334 1.16 8.53 -6.45
CA THR A 334 0.76 9.09 -5.14
C THR A 334 1.87 8.98 -4.08
N LYS A 335 2.92 8.18 -4.31
CA LYS A 335 4.14 8.16 -3.47
C LYS A 335 4.91 9.48 -3.51
N SER A 336 4.69 10.32 -4.52
CA SER A 336 5.19 11.70 -4.55
C SER A 336 4.69 12.50 -3.33
N VAL A 337 3.46 12.20 -2.88
CA VAL A 337 2.84 12.82 -1.70
C VAL A 337 3.10 11.98 -0.45
N THR A 338 2.78 10.69 -0.46
CA THR A 338 2.76 9.86 0.76
C THR A 338 4.14 9.34 1.18
N GLY A 339 5.15 9.43 0.32
CA GLY A 339 6.32 8.56 0.40
C GLY A 339 5.97 7.11 0.10
N HIS A 340 6.96 6.22 0.23
CA HIS A 340 6.80 4.79 -0.01
C HIS A 340 6.54 4.04 1.29
N LEU A 341 5.28 3.64 1.48
CA LEU A 341 4.79 2.90 2.65
C LEU A 341 5.11 1.38 2.62
N LEU A 342 6.09 0.98 1.81
CA LEU A 342 6.56 -0.41 1.67
C LEU A 342 5.39 -1.41 1.56
N GLY A 343 5.21 -2.32 2.53
CA GLY A 343 4.15 -3.32 2.49
C GLY A 343 2.72 -2.76 2.54
N ALA A 344 2.51 -1.55 3.02
CA ALA A 344 1.21 -0.88 3.02
C ALA A 344 0.89 -0.12 1.73
N ALA A 345 1.90 0.14 0.88
CA ALA A 345 1.78 1.00 -0.30
C ALA A 345 0.65 0.55 -1.23
N GLY A 346 0.65 -0.71 -1.65
CA GLY A 346 -0.35 -1.23 -2.58
C GLY A 346 -1.79 -1.12 -2.07
N ALA A 347 -2.02 -1.21 -0.75
CA ALA A 347 -3.36 -1.07 -0.17
C ALA A 347 -3.83 0.39 -0.15
N VAL A 348 -2.97 1.31 0.26
CA VAL A 348 -3.24 2.76 0.27
C VAL A 348 -3.44 3.29 -1.16
N GLU A 349 -2.66 2.79 -2.12
CA GLU A 349 -2.75 3.13 -3.54
C GLU A 349 -4.00 2.57 -4.21
N THR A 350 -4.45 1.38 -3.78
CA THR A 350 -5.75 0.84 -4.19
C THR A 350 -6.88 1.75 -3.70
N ALA A 351 -6.83 2.21 -2.44
CA ALA A 351 -7.79 3.19 -1.93
C ALA A 351 -7.74 4.52 -2.72
N ALA A 352 -6.56 5.01 -3.10
CA ALA A 352 -6.43 6.19 -3.95
C ALA A 352 -7.12 6.01 -5.31
N CYS A 353 -7.00 4.84 -5.94
CA CYS A 353 -7.69 4.51 -7.18
C CYS A 353 -9.22 4.49 -7.02
N ILE A 354 -9.71 3.92 -5.92
CA ILE A 354 -11.14 3.88 -5.60
C ILE A 354 -11.68 5.30 -5.41
N LEU A 355 -10.96 6.15 -4.68
CA LEU A 355 -11.34 7.53 -4.45
C LEU A 355 -11.27 8.36 -5.75
N ALA A 356 -10.29 8.09 -6.61
CA ALA A 356 -10.22 8.69 -7.96
C ALA A 356 -11.47 8.33 -8.79
N LEU A 357 -11.91 7.07 -8.78
CA LEU A 357 -13.17 6.65 -9.42
C LEU A 357 -14.39 7.36 -8.82
N GLN A 358 -14.44 7.56 -7.51
CA GLN A 358 -15.57 8.21 -6.84
C GLN A 358 -15.63 9.71 -7.15
N HIS A 359 -14.49 10.39 -7.07
CA HIS A 359 -14.38 11.83 -7.26
C HIS A 359 -14.14 12.25 -8.72
N GLN A 360 -13.97 11.29 -9.64
CA GLN A 360 -13.70 11.52 -11.06
C GLN A 360 -12.54 12.50 -11.26
N THR A 361 -11.48 12.30 -10.48
CA THR A 361 -10.30 13.17 -10.42
C THR A 361 -9.07 12.31 -10.21
N ILE A 362 -8.01 12.58 -10.98
CA ILE A 362 -6.73 11.89 -10.91
C ILE A 362 -5.79 12.65 -9.96
N PRO A 363 -5.24 12.00 -8.92
CA PRO A 363 -4.22 12.60 -8.07
C PRO A 363 -2.96 13.00 -8.88
N PRO A 364 -2.23 14.03 -8.46
CA PRO A 364 -1.01 14.44 -9.14
C PRO A 364 0.19 13.55 -8.80
N THR A 365 1.18 13.56 -9.68
CA THR A 365 2.58 13.33 -9.29
C THR A 365 3.20 14.69 -8.93
N ILE A 366 3.36 14.99 -7.65
CA ILE A 366 4.01 16.24 -7.22
C ILE A 366 5.53 16.16 -7.36
N ASN A 367 6.19 17.32 -7.31
CA ASN A 367 7.65 17.47 -7.42
C ASN A 367 8.22 17.04 -8.78
N TYR A 368 7.40 17.02 -9.83
CA TYR A 368 7.85 16.77 -11.20
C TYR A 368 8.20 18.10 -11.87
N GLU A 369 9.48 18.36 -12.06
CA GLU A 369 10.02 19.64 -12.56
C GLU A 369 10.87 19.45 -13.82
N TYR A 370 11.68 18.39 -13.86
CA TYR A 370 12.64 18.10 -14.92
C TYR A 370 12.25 16.80 -15.65
N PRO A 371 11.79 16.90 -16.91
CA PRO A 371 11.44 15.73 -17.70
C PRO A 371 12.64 14.80 -17.91
N ASP A 372 12.43 13.50 -17.68
CA ASP A 372 13.39 12.46 -17.98
C ASP A 372 13.10 11.85 -19.37
N PRO A 373 14.07 11.78 -20.30
CA PRO A 373 13.87 11.14 -21.60
C PRO A 373 13.42 9.66 -21.56
N GLU A 374 13.72 8.93 -20.48
CA GLU A 374 13.25 7.55 -20.27
C GLU A 374 11.83 7.49 -19.68
N CYS A 375 11.34 8.61 -19.13
CA CYS A 375 10.00 8.75 -18.56
C CYS A 375 9.22 9.85 -19.33
N ASP A 376 8.64 9.46 -20.47
CA ASP A 376 8.04 10.37 -21.46
C ASP A 376 6.49 10.29 -21.56
N LEU A 377 5.82 9.78 -20.52
CA LEU A 377 4.35 9.70 -20.45
C LEU A 377 3.71 10.90 -19.75
N ASP A 378 2.37 10.95 -19.75
CA ASP A 378 1.59 11.92 -19.00
C ASP A 378 1.49 11.52 -17.51
N TYR A 379 2.41 12.03 -16.70
CA TYR A 379 2.50 11.72 -15.26
C TYR A 379 1.57 12.54 -14.35
N VAL A 380 0.61 13.29 -14.92
CA VAL A 380 -0.27 14.21 -14.19
C VAL A 380 0.55 15.13 -13.26
N PRO A 381 1.49 15.93 -13.80
CA PRO A 381 2.46 16.64 -12.98
C PRO A 381 1.81 17.74 -12.14
N ASN A 382 2.10 17.72 -10.84
CA ASN A 382 1.90 18.79 -9.84
C ASN A 382 0.46 19.17 -9.48
N GLN A 383 -0.53 18.96 -10.34
CA GLN A 383 -1.93 19.33 -10.08
C GLN A 383 -2.89 18.18 -10.38
N ALA A 384 -3.83 17.97 -9.45
CA ALA A 384 -4.90 17.00 -9.65
C ALA A 384 -5.72 17.36 -10.90
N ARG A 385 -6.19 16.35 -11.63
CA ARG A 385 -6.85 16.55 -12.92
C ARG A 385 -8.21 15.85 -12.97
N PRO A 386 -9.32 16.58 -13.18
CA PRO A 386 -10.62 15.95 -13.45
C PRO A 386 -10.56 15.02 -14.66
N ALA A 387 -11.20 13.86 -14.58
CA ALA A 387 -11.23 12.86 -15.64
C ALA A 387 -12.48 11.98 -15.55
N ASN A 388 -12.94 11.47 -16.69
CA ASN A 388 -14.03 10.48 -16.72
C ASN A 388 -13.43 9.07 -16.58
N LEU A 389 -13.45 8.53 -15.36
CA LEU A 389 -12.81 7.26 -15.01
C LEU A 389 -13.85 6.15 -14.87
N ARG A 390 -13.69 5.08 -15.66
CA ARG A 390 -14.48 3.85 -15.59
C ARG A 390 -13.65 2.70 -15.06
N TYR A 391 -12.43 2.55 -15.58
CA TYR A 391 -11.49 1.50 -15.17
C TYR A 391 -10.12 2.08 -14.85
N VAL A 392 -9.57 1.66 -13.72
CA VAL A 392 -8.28 2.12 -13.22
C VAL A 392 -7.40 0.94 -12.85
N MET A 393 -6.09 1.14 -12.96
CA MET A 393 -5.08 0.14 -12.64
C MET A 393 -4.16 0.67 -11.55
N THR A 394 -3.77 -0.18 -10.60
CA THR A 394 -2.73 0.14 -9.62
C THR A 394 -1.61 -0.91 -9.65
N ASN A 395 -0.38 -0.42 -9.66
CA ASN A 395 0.83 -1.23 -9.82
C ASN A 395 1.64 -1.29 -8.53
N SER A 396 2.18 -2.47 -8.22
CA SER A 396 3.16 -2.66 -7.16
C SER A 396 4.27 -3.62 -7.62
N PHE A 397 5.50 -3.11 -7.68
CA PHE A 397 6.67 -3.85 -8.19
C PHE A 397 7.76 -3.88 -7.12
N GLY A 398 7.64 -4.84 -6.22
CA GLY A 398 8.47 -4.97 -5.03
C GLY A 398 9.81 -5.67 -5.25
N PHE A 399 10.73 -5.41 -4.31
CA PHE A 399 11.98 -6.16 -4.17
C PHE A 399 11.72 -7.67 -4.13
N GLY A 400 12.68 -8.47 -4.58
CA GLY A 400 12.50 -9.90 -4.86
C GLY A 400 11.87 -10.19 -6.22
N GLY A 401 11.53 -9.15 -7.00
CA GLY A 401 10.89 -9.29 -8.30
C GLY A 401 9.41 -9.61 -8.20
N HIS A 402 8.74 -9.20 -7.12
CA HIS A 402 7.31 -9.43 -6.90
C HIS A 402 6.50 -8.36 -7.65
N ASN A 403 5.82 -8.75 -8.72
CA ASN A 403 5.00 -7.82 -9.50
C ASN A 403 3.52 -8.14 -9.31
N SER A 404 2.76 -7.13 -8.89
CA SER A 404 1.35 -7.28 -8.53
C SER A 404 0.55 -6.10 -9.05
N VAL A 405 -0.56 -6.40 -9.73
CA VAL A 405 -1.40 -5.39 -10.38
C VAL A 405 -2.86 -5.69 -10.09
N LEU A 406 -3.60 -4.66 -9.69
CA LEU A 406 -5.05 -4.71 -9.49
C LEU A 406 -5.74 -3.81 -10.51
N VAL A 407 -6.88 -4.27 -11.01
CA VAL A 407 -7.78 -3.51 -11.88
C VAL A 407 -9.11 -3.33 -11.18
N LEU A 408 -9.56 -2.09 -11.09
CA LEU A 408 -10.80 -1.69 -10.43
C LEU A 408 -11.70 -0.97 -11.43
N GLY A 409 -13.01 -1.09 -11.22
CA GLY A 409 -13.98 -0.33 -12.00
C GLY A 409 -15.15 0.17 -11.18
N LYS A 410 -15.86 1.13 -11.74
CA LYS A 410 -17.17 1.53 -11.22
C LYS A 410 -18.19 0.42 -11.47
N LEU A 411 -19.08 0.17 -10.51
CA LEU A 411 -20.15 -0.84 -10.64
C LEU A 411 -21.21 -0.43 -11.67
#